data_AF-A0A523JB47-F1
#
_entry.id   AF-A0A523JB47-F1
#
_cell.length_a   1.000
_cell.length_b   1.000
_cell.length_c   1.000
_cell.angle_alpha   90.00
_cell.angle_beta   90.00
_cell.angle_gamma   90.00
#
_symmetry.space_group_name_H-M   'P 1'
#
loop_
_entity.id
_entity.type
_entity.pdbx_description
1 polymer ?
#
loop_
_entity_poly.entity_id
_entity_poly.type
_entity_poly.pdbx_seq_one_letter_code
_entity_poly.pdbx_strand_id
1 'polypeptide(L)' 'MVLQSNIYTDTWKSYKGLNKKGYKHQTIDHGKGEYVKVKKGKKIHINGIEGFWGYLKEQLLKHHGVSKTNLI' A
#
# COMPACT_ATOMS: atom_id res chain seq x y z
N MET A 1 -4.92 -17.04 13.49
CA MET A 1 -5.17 -15.69 14.05
C MET A 1 -3.90 -14.87 13.80
N VAL A 2 -3.91 -13.87 12.92
CA VAL A 2 -2.67 -13.14 12.61
C VAL A 2 -2.35 -12.17 13.74
N LEU A 3 -1.18 -12.37 14.34
CA LEU A 3 -0.62 -11.61 15.46
C LEU A 3 -0.67 -10.10 15.18
N GLN A 4 -1.40 -9.38 16.04
CA GLN A 4 -1.35 -7.94 16.38
C GLN A 4 -0.61 -6.98 15.43
N SER A 5 -0.85 -7.07 14.13
CA SER A 5 -0.21 -6.21 13.14
C SER A 5 -1.03 -4.93 12.99
N ASN A 6 -0.37 -3.77 13.15
CA ASN A 6 -0.98 -2.47 12.87
C ASN A 6 -0.86 -2.20 11.36
N ILE A 7 -1.98 -2.09 10.67
CA ILE A 7 -2.04 -1.83 9.23
C ILE A 7 -2.53 -0.40 9.00
N TYR A 8 -1.85 0.34 8.13
CA TYR A 8 -2.23 1.69 7.71
C TYR A 8 -2.54 1.67 6.21
N THR A 9 -3.72 2.16 5.81
CA THR A 9 -4.11 2.26 4.39
C THR A 9 -4.78 3.61 4.10
N ASP A 10 -5.05 3.87 2.83
CA ASP A 10 -5.97 4.94 2.42
C ASP A 10 -7.43 4.63 2.84
N THR A 11 -8.36 5.52 2.48
CA THR A 11 -9.80 5.42 2.78
C THR A 11 -10.58 4.52 1.83
N TRP A 12 -9.93 3.71 0.99
CA TRP A 12 -10.60 2.87 0.01
C TRP A 12 -11.42 1.76 0.67
N LYS A 13 -12.65 1.55 0.16
CA LYS A 13 -13.66 0.67 0.77
C LYS A 13 -13.21 -0.79 0.87
N SER A 14 -12.33 -1.25 -0.02
CA SER A 14 -11.78 -2.61 -0.05
C SER A 14 -11.05 -2.97 1.26
N TYR A 15 -10.48 -1.98 1.96
CA TYR A 15 -9.75 -2.19 3.20
C TYR A 15 -10.64 -2.35 4.45
N LYS A 16 -11.95 -2.09 4.36
CA LYS A 16 -12.88 -2.22 5.50
C LYS A 16 -12.92 -3.63 6.12
N GLY A 17 -12.58 -4.66 5.34
CA GLY A 17 -12.51 -6.04 5.81
C GLY A 17 -11.34 -6.34 6.75
N LEU A 18 -10.32 -5.48 6.82
CA LEU A 18 -9.13 -5.72 7.63
C LEU A 18 -9.44 -5.77 9.14
N ASN A 19 -10.33 -4.90 9.61
CA ASN A 19 -10.81 -4.95 11.00
C ASN A 19 -11.51 -6.28 11.31
N LYS A 20 -12.36 -6.76 10.39
CA LYS A 20 -13.08 -8.04 10.56
C LYS A 20 -12.16 -9.26 10.55
N LYS A 21 -11.00 -9.16 9.90
CA LYS A 21 -9.97 -10.21 9.87
C LYS A 21 -9.05 -10.22 11.11
N GLY A 22 -9.26 -9.31 12.08
CA GLY A 22 -8.51 -9.24 13.33
C GLY A 22 -7.26 -8.34 13.28
N TYR A 23 -7.09 -7.54 12.23
CA TYR A 23 -6.00 -6.57 12.14
C TYR A 23 -6.36 -5.25 12.84
N LYS A 24 -5.37 -4.59 13.44
CA LYS A 24 -5.51 -3.22 13.94
C LYS A 24 -5.35 -2.26 12.77
N HIS A 25 -6.45 -1.97 12.08
CA HIS A 25 -6.45 -1.16 10.85
C HIS A 25 -6.74 0.32 11.14
N GLN A 26 -5.91 1.21 10.59
CA GLN A 26 -6.09 2.65 10.65
C GLN A 26 -6.03 3.23 9.24
N THR A 27 -6.91 4.18 8.93
CA THR A 27 -6.94 4.85 7.63
C THR A 27 -6.24 6.21 7.71
N ILE A 28 -5.59 6.60 6.62
CA ILE A 28 -5.00 7.93 6.40
C ILE A 28 -5.81 8.60 5.28
N ASP A 29 -6.37 9.78 5.54
CA ASP A 29 -7.25 10.48 4.61
C ASP A 29 -6.48 11.56 3.81
N HIS A 30 -5.93 11.17 2.67
CA HIS A 30 -5.25 12.09 1.75
C HIS A 30 -6.19 13.21 1.26
N GLY A 31 -7.50 12.97 1.19
CA GLY A 31 -8.50 13.96 0.77
C GLY A 31 -8.66 15.12 1.77
N LYS A 32 -8.25 14.93 3.02
CA LYS A 32 -8.26 15.96 4.08
C LYS A 32 -6.88 16.58 4.32
N GLY A 33 -5.91 16.29 3.46
CA GLY A 33 -4.52 16.74 3.65
C GLY A 33 -3.78 15.99 4.77
N GLU A 34 -4.31 14.86 5.24
CA GLU A 34 -3.66 14.04 6.25
C GLU A 34 -2.67 13.10 5.56
N TYR A 35 -1.40 13.49 5.46
CA TYR A 35 -0.34 12.68 4.83
C TYR A 35 0.56 11.94 5.85
N VAL A 36 0.55 12.39 7.11
CA VAL A 36 1.38 11.83 8.19
C VAL A 36 0.56 11.71 9.46
N LYS A 37 0.44 10.50 10.01
CA LYS A 37 -0.07 10.27 11.38
C LYS A 37 1.09 10.16 12.35
N VAL A 38 1.05 10.89 13.46
CA VAL A 38 2.01 10.72 14.56
C VAL A 38 1.42 9.80 15.62
N LYS A 39 2.08 8.67 15.90
CA LYS A 39 1.67 7.73 16.94
C LYS A 39 2.88 7.36 17.80
N LYS A 40 2.80 7.59 19.11
CA LYS A 40 3.91 7.34 20.06
C LYS A 40 5.25 7.93 19.59
N GLY A 41 5.24 9.16 19.06
CA GLY A 41 6.42 9.83 18.55
C GLY A 41 6.92 9.36 17.18
N LYS A 42 6.30 8.33 16.55
CA LYS A 42 6.64 7.87 15.20
C LYS A 42 5.73 8.51 14.17
N LYS A 43 6.32 9.05 13.10
CA LYS A 43 5.63 9.51 11.90
C LYS A 43 5.30 8.30 11.02
N ILE A 44 4.02 8.11 10.72
CA ILE A 44 3.51 7.02 9.88
C ILE A 44 2.95 7.65 8.62
N HIS A 45 3.49 7.24 7.47
CA HIS A 45 3.06 7.68 6.15
C HIS A 45 2.95 6.47 5.22
N ILE A 46 1.99 6.49 4.30
CA ILE A 46 1.78 5.41 3.32
C ILE A 46 2.43 5.71 1.97
N ASN A 47 2.90 6.94 1.74
CA ASN A 47 3.53 7.36 0.46
C ASN A 47 4.72 6.49 0.03
N GLY A 48 5.42 5.83 0.97
CA GLY A 48 6.52 4.93 0.64
C GLY A 48 6.07 3.74 -0.22
N ILE A 49 4.87 3.19 0.05
CA ILE A 49 4.34 2.09 -0.74
C ILE A 49 3.85 2.55 -2.11
N GLU A 50 3.33 3.78 -2.21
CA GLU A 50 2.94 4.39 -3.49
C GLU A 50 4.16 4.58 -4.39
N GLY A 51 5.26 5.10 -3.85
CA GLY A 51 6.54 5.21 -4.55
C GLY A 51 7.09 3.84 -4.98
N PHE A 52 6.99 2.83 -4.12
CA PHE A 52 7.35 1.46 -4.46
C PHE A 52 6.53 0.91 -5.64
N TRP A 53 5.21 1.12 -5.65
CA TRP A 53 4.36 0.70 -6.78
C TRP A 53 4.73 1.42 -8.07
N GLY A 54 5.10 2.70 -8.03
CA GLY A 54 5.63 3.43 -9.18
C GLY A 54 6.91 2.80 -9.72
N TYR A 55 7.89 2.58 -8.84
CA TYR A 55 9.15 1.92 -9.21
C TYR A 55 8.94 0.49 -9.74
N LEU A 56 8.10 -0.31 -9.09
CA LEU A 56 7.81 -1.67 -9.51
C LEU A 56 7.15 -1.70 -10.88
N LYS A 57 6.20 -0.80 -11.16
CA LYS A 57 5.58 -0.67 -12.48
C LYS A 57 6.61 -0.35 -13.55
N GLU A 58 7.53 0.58 -13.29
CA GLU A 58 8.63 0.90 -14.22
C GLU A 58 9.51 -0.32 -14.52
N GLN A 59 9.88 -1.08 -13.49
CA GLN A 59 10.65 -2.32 -13.68
C GLN A 59 9.88 -3.35 -14.50
N LEU A 60 8.61 -3.59 -14.15
CA LEU A 60 7.76 -4.51 -14.90
C LEU A 60 7.57 -4.05 -16.36
N LEU A 61 7.39 -2.74 -16.61
CA LEU A 61 7.29 -2.13 -17.93
C LEU A 61 8.54 -2.29 -18.78
N LYS A 62 9.73 -2.16 -18.19
CA LYS A 62 10.99 -2.46 -18.89
C LYS A 62 11.10 -3.92 -19.30
N HIS A 63 10.43 -4.82 -18.58
CA HIS A 63 10.35 -6.24 -18.89
C HIS A 63 9.05 -6.65 -19.63
N HIS A 64 8.16 -5.71 -19.97
CA HIS A 64 6.86 -5.95 -20.63
C HIS A 64 7.02 -6.18 -22.14
N GLY A 65 7.79 -7.20 -22.51
CA GLY A 65 7.82 -7.74 -23.86
C GLY A 65 8.97 -8.70 -24.11
N VAL A 66 8.79 -9.99 -23.82
CA VAL A 66 9.41 -11.00 -24.69
C VAL A 66 8.65 -10.89 -26.00
N SER A 67 9.33 -10.47 -27.08
CA SER A 67 8.70 -10.43 -28.40
C SER A 67 7.96 -11.76 -28.65
N LYS A 68 6.76 -11.73 -29.23
CA LYS A 68 6.06 -12.99 -29.58
C LYS A 68 6.92 -13.91 -30.45
N THR A 69 7.88 -13.36 -31.18
CA THR A 69 8.90 -14.10 -31.95
C THR A 69 9.95 -14.83 -31.11
N ASN A 70 10.11 -14.48 -29.83
CA ASN A 70 11.02 -15.14 -28.88
C ASN A 70 10.27 -16.14 -27.97
N LEU A 71 8.99 -16.37 -28.21
CA LEU A 71 8.23 -17.46 -27.61
C LEU A 71 8.30 -18.64 -28.58
N ILE A 72 9.03 -19.68 -28.18
CA ILE A 72 9.20 -20.93 -28.92
C ILE A 72 7.87 -21.65 -29.07
#